data_AF-A0A2X3EPZ5-F1
#
_entry.id   AF-A0A2X3EPZ5-F1
#
_cell.length_a   1.000
_cell.length_b   1.000
_cell.length_c   1.000
_cell.angle_alpha   90.00
_cell.angle_beta   90.00
_cell.angle_gamma   90.00
#
_symmetry.space_group_name_H-M   'P 1'
#
loop_
_entity.id
_entity.type
_entity.pdbx_description
1 polymer ?
#
loop_
_entity_poly.entity_id
_entity_poly.type
_entity_poly.pdbx_seq_one_letter_code
_entity_poly.pdbx_strand_id
1 'polypeptide(L)'
;MPEDNPTGCYSLHFTVEDTWRENGQTQIIFDGVNSAFHLWCNGVWVGYSQDSRLPAAFDLSPFLRPGDNRLCVMVMRWSAGSWLEDQDMWRMSGIFRSVWLLK
;
A
#
# COMPACT_ATOMS: atom_id res chain seq x y z
N MET A 1 -11.98 -6.78 15.91
CA MET A 1 -10.58 -7.23 15.77
C MET A 1 -9.97 -7.34 17.16
N PRO A 2 -8.93 -8.16 17.39
CA PRO A 2 -8.20 -8.15 18.65
C PRO A 2 -7.71 -6.73 18.98
N GLU A 3 -7.70 -6.37 20.26
CA GLU A 3 -7.16 -5.10 20.73
C GLU A 3 -5.66 -5.01 20.40
N ASP A 4 -4.93 -6.10 20.67
CA ASP A 4 -3.54 -6.28 20.26
C ASP A 4 -3.47 -6.77 18.80
N ASN A 5 -3.36 -5.83 17.86
CA ASN A 5 -3.19 -6.12 16.44
C ASN A 5 -1.78 -5.77 15.95
N PRO A 6 -0.89 -6.76 15.70
CA PRO A 6 0.45 -6.50 15.19
C PRO A 6 0.39 -5.64 13.92
N THR A 7 1.11 -4.51 13.95
CA THR A 7 1.08 -3.49 12.90
C THR A 7 2.48 -3.23 12.37
N GLY A 8 2.67 -3.44 11.07
CA GLY A 8 3.92 -3.14 10.38
C GLY A 8 3.87 -1.76 9.73
N CYS A 9 4.80 -0.88 10.08
CA CYS A 9 4.92 0.45 9.48
C CYS A 9 6.10 0.48 8.50
N TYR A 10 5.80 0.51 7.20
CA TYR A 10 6.78 0.60 6.13
C TYR A 10 6.85 2.03 5.62
N SER A 11 8.05 2.49 5.23
CA SER A 11 8.19 3.77 4.51
C SER A 11 9.34 3.73 3.52
N LEU A 12 9.18 4.45 2.42
CA LEU A 12 10.17 4.54 1.35
C LEU A 12 10.24 5.99 0.85
N HIS A 13 11.47 6.50 0.72
CA HIS A 13 11.73 7.70 -0.07
C HIS A 13 12.06 7.29 -1.50
N PHE A 14 11.50 8.00 -2.47
CA PHE A 14 11.70 7.74 -3.88
C PHE A 14 11.61 9.04 -4.67
N THR A 15 12.30 9.07 -5.81
CA THR A 15 12.36 10.25 -6.66
C THR A 15 11.46 10.07 -7.88
N VAL A 16 10.71 11.12 -8.23
CA VAL A 16 9.89 11.17 -9.45
C VAL A 16 10.38 12.33 -10.32
N GLU A 17 10.60 12.07 -11.61
CA GLU A 17 10.99 13.11 -12.57
C GLU A 17 9.81 14.03 -12.91
N ASP A 18 10.10 15.29 -13.26
CA ASP A 18 9.07 16.27 -13.67
C ASP A 18 8.16 15.76 -14.80
N THR A 19 8.74 15.00 -15.73
CA THR A 19 8.06 14.43 -16.91
C THR A 19 6.93 13.46 -16.57
N TRP A 20 6.82 13.01 -15.32
CA TRP A 20 5.75 12.12 -14.88
C TRP A 20 4.41 12.85 -14.76
N ARG A 21 4.42 14.16 -14.51
CA ARG A 21 3.20 14.98 -14.43
C ARG A 21 2.69 15.43 -15.79
N GLU A 22 3.56 15.46 -16.79
CA GLU A 22 3.25 16.02 -18.11
C GLU A 22 2.33 15.11 -18.94
N ASN A 23 2.25 13.80 -18.63
CA ASN A 23 1.66 12.81 -19.54
C ASN A 23 0.69 11.78 -18.91
N GLY A 24 0.07 12.04 -17.76
CA GLY A 24 -1.08 11.23 -17.34
C GLY A 24 -1.17 10.88 -15.87
N GLN A 25 -1.81 9.73 -15.62
CA GLN A 25 -2.20 9.24 -14.30
C GLN A 25 -1.10 8.31 -13.76
N THR A 26 -0.43 8.69 -12.67
CA THR A 26 0.50 7.79 -11.98
C THR A 26 -0.24 6.99 -10.93
N GLN A 27 -0.21 5.66 -11.05
CA GLN A 27 -0.75 4.73 -10.05
C GLN A 27 0.36 4.00 -9.31
N ILE A 28 0.14 3.71 -8.03
CA ILE A 28 0.92 2.71 -7.29
C ILE A 28 0.12 1.43 -7.18
N ILE A 29 0.80 0.31 -7.40
CA ILE A 29 0.20 -1.02 -7.35
C ILE A 29 0.96 -1.87 -6.33
N PHE A 30 0.21 -2.46 -5.41
CA PHE A 30 0.68 -3.43 -4.45
C PHE A 30 0.10 -4.79 -4.83
N ASP A 31 0.92 -5.72 -5.32
CA ASP A 31 0.45 -7.03 -5.83
C ASP A 31 -0.06 -7.98 -4.73
N GLY A 32 0.24 -7.68 -3.46
CA GLY A 32 -0.18 -8.46 -2.30
C GLY A 32 0.32 -7.89 -0.98
N VAL A 33 -0.61 -7.49 -0.12
CA VAL A 33 -0.36 -7.00 1.23
C VAL A 33 -1.29 -7.72 2.19
N ASN A 34 -0.73 -8.37 3.21
CA ASN A 34 -1.51 -9.16 4.17
C ASN A 34 -1.58 -8.46 5.55
N SER A 35 -2.76 -8.22 6.14
CA SER A 35 -4.13 -8.55 5.64
C SER A 35 -4.89 -7.34 5.11
N ALA A 36 -4.52 -6.15 5.56
CA ALA A 36 -5.10 -4.89 5.17
C ALA A 36 -4.08 -3.77 5.41
N PHE A 37 -4.21 -2.67 4.69
CA PHE A 37 -3.30 -1.56 4.88
C PHE A 37 -3.93 -0.20 4.58
N HIS A 38 -3.41 0.81 5.26
CA HIS A 38 -3.59 2.21 4.90
C HIS A 38 -2.35 2.75 4.20
N LEU A 39 -2.55 3.61 3.21
CA LEU A 39 -1.50 4.24 2.42
C LEU A 39 -1.50 5.75 2.61
N TRP A 40 -0.31 6.31 2.76
CA TRP A 40 -0.05 7.75 2.71
C TRP A 40 1.06 8.05 1.71
N CYS A 41 0.94 9.19 1.03
CA CYS A 41 1.96 9.78 0.18
C CYS A 41 2.19 11.22 0.61
N ASN A 42 3.45 11.59 0.87
CA ASN A 42 3.83 12.93 1.32
C ASN A 42 3.04 13.44 2.53
N GLY A 43 2.70 12.53 3.45
CA GLY A 43 1.93 12.83 4.67
C GLY A 43 0.41 12.92 4.47
N VAL A 44 -0.09 12.81 3.24
CA VAL A 44 -1.52 12.83 2.93
C VAL A 44 -2.04 11.40 2.81
N TRP A 45 -3.19 11.14 3.43
CA TRP A 45 -3.85 9.83 3.32
C TRP A 45 -4.39 9.62 1.92
N VAL A 46 -4.04 8.47 1.31
CA VAL A 46 -4.40 8.12 -0.06
C VAL A 46 -5.57 7.14 -0.09
N GLY A 47 -5.53 6.12 0.76
CA GLY A 47 -6.53 5.06 0.71
C GLY A 47 -6.32 3.90 1.66
N TYR A 48 -7.15 2.88 1.48
CA TYR A 48 -7.20 1.65 2.26
C TYR A 48 -7.54 0.46 1.35
N SER A 49 -6.96 -0.71 1.61
CA SER A 49 -7.31 -1.97 0.94
C SER A 49 -7.36 -3.16 1.89
N GLN A 50 -8.19 -4.15 1.52
CA GLN A 50 -8.22 -5.52 2.03
C GLN A 50 -8.08 -6.49 0.84
N ASP A 51 -8.13 -7.80 1.12
CA ASP A 51 -7.76 -8.89 0.21
C ASP A 51 -6.24 -8.97 0.01
N SER A 52 -5.63 -10.01 0.59
CA SER A 52 -4.19 -10.20 0.58
C SER A 52 -3.67 -10.73 -0.74
N ARG A 53 -4.52 -11.23 -1.65
CA ARG A 53 -4.11 -12.01 -2.82
C ARG A 53 -4.40 -11.33 -4.15
N LEU A 54 -5.16 -10.24 -4.17
CA LEU A 54 -5.37 -9.41 -5.34
C LEU A 54 -4.57 -8.10 -5.27
N PRO A 55 -4.17 -7.52 -6.42
CA PRO A 55 -3.49 -6.23 -6.44
C PRO A 55 -4.39 -5.10 -5.95
N ALA A 56 -3.83 -4.20 -5.15
CA ALA A 56 -4.44 -2.94 -4.76
C ALA A 56 -3.78 -1.78 -5.51
N ALA A 57 -4.58 -1.01 -6.26
CA ALA A 57 -4.12 0.12 -7.06
C ALA A 57 -4.66 1.44 -6.51
N PHE A 58 -3.80 2.46 -6.41
CA PHE A 58 -4.18 3.80 -5.97
C PHE A 58 -3.62 4.86 -6.90
N ASP A 59 -4.44 5.86 -7.22
CA ASP A 59 -3.99 7.03 -7.96
C ASP A 59 -3.12 7.93 -7.05
N LEU A 60 -1.84 8.06 -7.41
CA LEU A 60 -0.88 8.93 -6.72
C LEU A 60 -0.75 10.31 -7.38
N SER A 61 -1.34 10.53 -8.55
CA SER A 61 -1.19 11.76 -9.33
C SER A 61 -1.41 13.05 -8.53
N PRO A 62 -2.41 13.16 -7.63
CA PRO A 62 -2.62 14.40 -6.89
C PRO A 62 -1.69 14.57 -5.68
N PHE A 63 -0.91 13.54 -5.31
CA PHE A 63 -0.07 13.53 -4.10
C PHE A 63 1.43 13.66 -4.41
N LEU A 64 1.84 13.33 -5.63
CA LEU A 64 3.25 13.38 -6.04
C LEU A 64 3.73 14.82 -6.27
N ARG A 65 5.00 15.06 -5.95
CA ARG A 65 5.73 16.28 -6.26
C ARG A 65 7.01 15.95 -7.03
N PRO A 66 7.54 16.86 -7.85
CA PRO A 66 8.85 16.72 -8.44
C PRO A 66 9.94 16.41 -7.40
N GLY A 67 10.86 15.52 -7.75
CA GLY A 67 11.96 15.15 -6.87
C GLY A 67 11.52 14.16 -5.79
N ASP A 68 11.87 14.44 -4.54
CA ASP A 68 11.72 13.51 -3.43
C ASP A 68 10.27 13.38 -2.93
N ASN A 69 9.80 12.14 -2.86
CA ASN A 69 8.50 11.76 -2.35
C ASN A 69 8.67 10.69 -1.27
N ARG A 70 7.75 10.68 -0.30
CA ARG A 70 7.73 9.68 0.77
C ARG A 70 6.43 8.91 0.79
N LEU A 71 6.51 7.58 0.70
CA LEU A 71 5.39 6.68 0.97
C LEU A 71 5.44 6.21 2.42
N CYS A 72 4.27 6.07 3.03
CA CYS A 72 4.09 5.37 4.30
C CYS A 72 2.94 4.38 4.17
N VAL A 73 3.15 3.17 4.66
CA VAL A 73 2.17 2.08 4.60
C VAL A 73 2.05 1.47 5.99
N MET A 74 0.84 1.50 6.54
CA MET A 74 0.52 0.86 7.81
C MET A 74 -0.24 -0.44 7.53
N VAL A 75 0.40 -1.58 7.76
CA VAL A 75 -0.14 -2.91 7.48
C VAL A 75 -0.60 -3.56 8.77
N MET A 76 -1.86 -3.97 8.81
CA MET A 76 -2.48 -4.64 9.96
C MET A 76 -2.53 -6.15 9.73
N ARG A 77 -2.06 -6.92 10.71
CA ARG A 77 -2.09 -8.39 10.64
C ARG A 77 -3.51 -8.94 10.61
N TRP A 78 -4.41 -8.36 11.41
CA TRP A 78 -5.81 -8.75 11.48
C TRP A 78 -6.74 -7.64 10.99
N SER A 79 -7.70 -7.99 10.15
CA SER A 79 -8.71 -7.09 9.59
C SER A 79 -10.05 -7.82 9.40
N ALA A 80 -11.09 -7.11 8.95
CA ALA A 80 -12.36 -7.76 8.63
C ALA A 80 -12.19 -8.84 7.54
N GLY A 81 -11.28 -8.62 6.59
CA GLY A 81 -10.92 -9.57 5.53
C GLY A 81 -10.27 -10.85 6.05
N SER A 82 -9.64 -10.83 7.23
CA SER A 82 -9.06 -12.04 7.82
C SER A 82 -10.09 -13.15 8.06
N TRP A 83 -11.38 -12.81 8.26
CA TRP A 83 -12.46 -13.80 8.36
C TRP A 83 -12.75 -14.52 7.04
N LEU A 84 -12.39 -13.91 5.90
CA LEU A 84 -12.54 -14.48 4.56
C LEU A 84 -11.26 -15.21 4.10
N GLU A 85 -10.18 -15.11 4.85
CA GLU A 85 -8.84 -15.65 4.52
C GLU A 85 -8.41 -16.73 5.51
N ASP A 86 -9.29 -17.70 5.75
CA ASP A 86 -9.10 -18.78 6.72
C ASP A 86 -8.51 -20.07 6.13
N GLN A 87 -7.60 -19.95 5.17
CA GLN A 87 -6.99 -21.12 4.54
C GLN A 87 -6.09 -21.88 5.53
N ASP A 88 -5.99 -23.21 5.33
CA ASP A 88 -5.10 -24.10 6.07
C ASP A 88 -3.63 -23.87 5.67
N MET A 89 -3.03 -22.81 6.22
CA MET A 89 -1.66 -22.37 5.97
C MET A 89 -1.14 -21.51 7.12
N TRP A 90 0.16 -21.20 7.07
CA TRP A 90 0.81 -20.27 8.00
C TRP A 90 0.19 -18.87 7.98
N ARG A 91 -0.08 -18.32 9.16
CA ARG A 91 -0.64 -16.96 9.33
C ARG A 91 0.46 -15.92 9.45
N MET A 92 0.94 -15.43 8.31
CA MET A 92 1.95 -14.35 8.18
C MET A 92 1.29 -13.02 7.75
N SER A 93 2.06 -11.93 7.76
CA SER A 93 1.58 -10.58 7.38
C SER A 93 2.71 -9.71 6.82
N GLY A 94 2.34 -8.63 6.12
CA GLY A 94 3.28 -7.65 5.55
C GLY A 94 3.05 -7.37 4.07
N ILE A 95 3.89 -6.53 3.49
CA ILE A 95 3.98 -6.33 2.03
C ILE A 95 4.81 -7.50 1.48
N PHE A 96 4.15 -8.52 0.94
CA PHE A 96 4.79 -9.82 0.64
C PHE A 96 4.92 -10.11 -0.87
N ARG A 97 4.36 -9.24 -1.72
CA ARG A 97 4.59 -9.23 -3.18
C ARG A 97 5.10 -7.85 -3.62
N SER A 98 5.37 -7.72 -4.92
CA SER A 98 5.95 -6.52 -5.52
C SER A 98 5.09 -5.27 -5.29
N VAL A 99 5.79 -4.13 -5.25
CA VAL A 99 5.22 -2.79 -5.27
C VAL A 99 5.85 -2.04 -6.41
N TRP A 100 5.04 -1.42 -7.26
CA TRP A 100 5.54 -0.75 -8.46
C TRP A 100 4.64 0.44 -8.85
N LEU A 101 5.19 1.34 -9.67
CA LEU A 101 4.48 2.50 -10.19
C LEU A 101 4.15 2.28 -11.67
N LEU A 102 2.91 2.58 -12.04
CA LEU A 102 2.44 2.66 -13.42
C LEU A 102 2.28 4.14 -13.79
N LYS A 103 2.79 4.53 -14.96
CA LYS A 103 2.69 5.88 -15.52
C LYS A 103 1.64 5.93 -16.63
#